data_AF-A0A0V0T4P5-F1
#
_entry.id   AF-A0A0V0T4P5-F1
#
_cell.length_a   1.000
_cell.length_b   1.000
_cell.length_c   1.000
_cell.angle_alpha   90.00
_cell.angle_beta   90.00
_cell.angle_gamma   90.00
#
_symmetry.space_group_name_H-M   'P 1'
#
loop_
_entity.id
_entity.type
_entity.pdbx_description
1 polymer ?
#
loop_
_entity_poly.entity_id
_entity_poly.type
_entity_poly.pdbx_seq_one_letter_code
_entity_poly.pdbx_strand_id
1 'polypeptide(L)'
;MSRIGVYIIGPFQRTERGNKYILTVQDYFSKWPEAYPISDMTASTFARTLVNEFICRYGAAESLHSDQGRHFEAALIKELCESFDIRKTRTTPLHLQFDGLVERFHQYSTIQMFK
;
A
#
# COMPACT_ATOMS: atom_id res chain seq x y z
N MET A 1 -1.17 2.16 -16.06
CA MET A 1 -1.96 2.33 -14.82
C MET A 1 -1.74 3.76 -14.32
N SER A 2 -2.79 4.56 -14.20
CA SER A 2 -2.62 6.02 -14.01
C SER A 2 -2.43 6.43 -12.54
N ARG A 3 -3.23 5.90 -11.61
CA ARG A 3 -3.12 6.23 -10.19
C ARG A 3 -3.42 5.04 -9.30
N ILE A 4 -2.50 4.75 -8.40
CA ILE A 4 -2.72 3.78 -7.34
C ILE A 4 -2.86 4.48 -5.99
N GLY A 5 -3.71 3.93 -5.13
CA GLY A 5 -3.80 4.23 -3.71
C GLY A 5 -3.07 3.17 -2.93
N VAL A 6 -2.27 3.58 -1.95
CA VAL A 6 -1.61 2.66 -1.02
C VAL A 6 -1.99 2.98 0.40
N TYR A 7 -2.22 1.93 1.20
CA TYR A 7 -2.57 2.06 2.60
C TYR A 7 -2.02 0.89 3.40
N ILE A 8 -1.80 1.08 4.71
CA ILE A 8 -1.39 0.00 5.61
C ILE A 8 -2.45 -0.15 6.70
N ILE A 9 -2.89 -1.39 6.91
CA ILE A 9 -3.91 -1.73 7.89
C ILE A 9 -3.29 -2.62 8.97
N GLY A 10 -3.69 -2.40 10.22
CA GLY A 10 -3.26 -3.17 11.38
C GLY A 10 -2.93 -2.24 12.56
N PRO A 11 -2.22 -2.75 13.59
CA PRO A 11 -1.70 -4.12 13.69
C PRO A 11 -2.79 -5.17 13.91
N PHE A 12 -2.58 -6.36 13.37
CA PHE A 12 -3.38 -7.57 13.58
C PHE A 12 -2.66 -8.57 14.50
N GLN A 13 -3.33 -9.67 14.86
CA GLN A 13 -2.67 -10.80 15.51
C GLN A 13 -1.52 -11.30 14.62
N ARG A 14 -0.35 -11.51 15.23
CA ARG A 14 0.85 -11.91 14.51
C ARG A 14 0.68 -13.32 13.97
N THR A 15 0.87 -13.50 12.67
CA THR A 15 0.88 -14.84 12.05
C THR A 15 2.16 -15.61 12.41
N GLU A 16 2.19 -16.92 12.15
CA GLU A 16 3.40 -17.74 12.35
C GLU A 16 4.61 -17.22 11.55
N ARG A 17 4.35 -16.67 10.36
CA ARG A 17 5.35 -16.02 9.50
C ARG A 17 5.78 -14.64 10.00
N GLY A 18 5.19 -14.17 11.09
CA GLY A 18 5.55 -12.92 11.76
C GLY A 18 4.88 -11.68 11.20
N ASN A 19 3.92 -11.80 10.26
CA ASN A 19 3.22 -10.68 9.67
C ASN A 19 2.20 -10.08 10.65
N LYS A 20 2.09 -8.75 10.68
CA LYS A 20 1.22 -8.01 11.59
C LYS A 20 0.40 -6.93 10.88
N TYR A 21 0.73 -6.60 9.65
CA TYR A 21 0.04 -5.57 8.89
C TYR A 21 -0.26 -6.08 7.48
N ILE A 22 -1.17 -5.39 6.80
CA ILE A 22 -1.47 -5.61 5.39
C ILE A 22 -1.18 -4.30 4.66
N LEU A 23 -0.26 -4.33 3.70
CA LEU A 23 -0.12 -3.29 2.69
C LEU A 23 -1.16 -3.52 1.61
N THR A 24 -2.05 -2.56 1.39
CA THR A 24 -2.99 -2.58 0.28
C THR A 24 -2.56 -1.65 -0.83
N VAL A 25 -2.77 -2.08 -2.06
CA VAL A 25 -2.57 -1.28 -3.28
C VAL A 25 -3.84 -1.38 -4.10
N GLN A 26 -4.43 -0.25 -4.49
CA GLN A 26 -5.63 -0.24 -5.32
C GLN A 26 -5.45 0.69 -6.51
N ASP A 27 -5.75 0.20 -7.71
CA ASP A 27 -5.88 1.07 -8.88
C ASP A 27 -7.18 1.89 -8.81
N TYR A 28 -7.09 3.21 -8.97
CA TYR A 28 -8.24 4.11 -8.84
C TYR A 28 -9.28 3.93 -9.96
N PHE A 29 -8.84 3.54 -11.16
CA PHE A 29 -9.72 3.42 -12.33
C PHE A 29 -10.51 2.12 -12.30
N SER A 30 -9.82 0.98 -12.30
CA SER A 30 -10.44 -0.35 -12.29
C SER A 30 -11.00 -0.75 -10.93
N LYS A 31 -10.61 -0.03 -9.86
CA LYS A 31 -10.87 -0.40 -8.47
C LYS A 31 -10.24 -1.73 -8.06
N TRP A 32 -9.30 -2.26 -8.87
CA TRP A 32 -8.62 -3.52 -8.61
C TRP A 32 -7.78 -3.46 -7.33
N PRO A 33 -8.06 -4.33 -6.34
CA PRO A 33 -7.36 -4.28 -5.07
C PRO A 33 -6.35 -5.43 -4.90
N GLU A 34 -5.19 -5.10 -4.36
CA GLU A 34 -4.11 -6.03 -3.99
C GLU A 34 -3.81 -5.88 -2.50
N ALA A 35 -3.48 -6.98 -1.83
CA ALA A 35 -3.17 -7.01 -0.40
C ALA A 35 -1.94 -7.89 -0.15
N TYR A 36 -0.96 -7.34 0.56
CA TYR A 36 0.30 -7.99 0.84
C TYR A 36 0.56 -8.01 2.36
N PRO A 37 0.74 -9.18 2.98
CA PRO A 37 1.03 -9.25 4.40
C PRO A 37 2.49 -8.81 4.66
N ILE A 38 2.68 -7.95 5.65
CA ILE A 38 4.00 -7.41 6.04
C ILE A 38 4.23 -7.51 7.56
N SER A 39 5.49 -7.63 7.96
CA SER A 39 5.93 -7.75 9.36
C SER A 39 5.90 -6.44 10.15
N ASP A 40 6.16 -5.33 9.45
CA ASP A 40 6.33 -4.00 10.02
C ASP A 40 5.93 -2.92 9.01
N MET A 41 5.79 -1.69 9.50
CA MET A 41 5.42 -0.52 8.69
C MET A 41 6.64 0.31 8.29
N THR A 42 7.82 -0.29 8.15
CA THR A 42 9.02 0.49 7.76
C THR A 42 8.97 0.86 6.28
N ALA A 43 9.60 1.98 5.92
CA ALA A 43 9.74 2.37 4.52
C ALA A 43 10.48 1.31 3.69
N SER A 44 11.46 0.60 4.27
CA SER A 44 12.18 -0.48 3.59
C SER A 44 11.24 -1.65 3.24
N THR A 45 10.42 -2.08 4.19
CA THR A 45 9.45 -3.15 3.96
C THR A 45 8.42 -2.73 2.91
N PHE A 46 7.88 -1.51 3.00
CA PHE A 46 6.96 -1.00 1.97
C PHE A 46 7.61 -0.96 0.58
N ALA A 47 8.81 -0.38 0.46
CA ALA A 47 9.52 -0.26 -0.82
C ALA A 47 9.79 -1.63 -1.45
N ARG A 48 10.31 -2.58 -0.65
CA ARG A 48 10.59 -3.94 -1.11
C ARG A 48 9.31 -4.65 -1.57
N THR A 49 8.24 -4.59 -0.78
CA THR A 49 6.97 -5.22 -1.13
C THR A 49 6.36 -4.57 -2.37
N LEU A 50 6.32 -3.24 -2.46
CA LEU A 50 5.77 -2.54 -3.62
C LEU A 50 6.52 -2.90 -4.91
N VAL A 51 7.86 -2.93 -4.88
CA VAL A 51 8.65 -3.28 -6.07
C VAL A 51 8.40 -4.75 -6.46
N ASN A 52 8.64 -5.67 -5.53
CA ASN A 52 8.66 -7.10 -5.84
C ASN A 52 7.27 -7.65 -6.15
N GLU A 53 6.25 -7.24 -5.38
CA GLU A 53 4.92 -7.83 -5.46
C GLU A 53 3.99 -7.09 -6.41
N PHE A 54 4.24 -5.81 -6.68
CA PHE A 54 3.34 -4.99 -7.49
C PHE A 54 4.01 -4.47 -8.77
N ILE A 55 5.08 -3.68 -8.68
CA ILE A 55 5.72 -3.07 -9.85
C ILE A 55 6.29 -4.12 -10.80
N CYS A 56 6.95 -5.16 -10.29
CA CYS A 56 7.47 -6.24 -11.14
C CYS A 56 6.38 -7.04 -11.87
N ARG A 57 5.15 -7.05 -11.34
CA ARG A 57 4.02 -7.82 -11.90
C ARG A 57 3.14 -6.98 -12.83
N TYR A 58 2.88 -5.73 -12.47
CA TYR A 58 1.89 -4.87 -13.13
C TYR A 58 2.51 -3.64 -13.80
N GLY A 59 3.80 -3.39 -13.58
CA GLY A 59 4.48 -2.16 -13.98
C GLY A 59 4.30 -1.02 -12.97
N ALA A 60 5.08 0.04 -13.17
CA ALA A 60 4.96 1.26 -12.39
C ALA A 60 3.68 2.04 -12.77
N ALA A 61 3.05 2.68 -11.78
CA ALA A 61 1.93 3.58 -12.01
C ALA A 61 2.44 5.01 -12.28
N GLU A 62 1.69 5.81 -13.03
CA GLU A 62 2.05 7.23 -13.24
C GLU A 62 2.01 8.03 -11.93
N SER A 63 1.14 7.65 -10.99
CA SER A 63 1.05 8.30 -9.69
C SER A 63 0.71 7.35 -8.54
N LEU A 64 1.28 7.63 -7.37
CA LEU A 64 1.06 6.89 -6.14
C LEU A 64 0.51 7.82 -5.08
N HIS A 65 -0.66 7.50 -4.55
CA HIS A 65 -1.36 8.25 -3.52
C HIS A 65 -1.34 7.51 -2.20
N SER A 66 -0.93 8.17 -1.12
CA SER A 66 -0.95 7.60 0.24
C SER A 66 -1.50 8.59 1.25
N ASP A 67 -1.63 8.14 2.50
CA ASP A 67 -1.74 9.07 3.63
C ASP A 67 -0.38 9.74 3.94
N GLN A 68 -0.36 10.59 4.96
CA GLN A 68 0.84 11.29 5.45
C GLN A 68 1.65 10.47 6.48
N GLY A 69 1.46 9.16 6.52
CA GLY A 69 2.21 8.26 7.39
C GLY A 69 3.71 8.38 7.13
N ARG A 70 4.50 8.45 8.20
CA ARG A 70 5.98 8.62 8.13
C ARG A 70 6.67 7.60 7.22
N HIS A 71 6.09 6.41 7.11
CA HIS A 71 6.60 5.33 6.28
C HIS A 71 6.46 5.58 4.78
N PHE A 72 5.47 6.39 4.37
CA PHE A 72 5.28 6.80 2.97
C PHE A 72 6.04 8.08 2.61
N GLU A 73 6.43 8.87 3.59
CA GLU A 73 7.13 10.15 3.42
C GLU A 73 8.65 10.03 3.64
N ALA A 74 9.16 8.82 3.90
CA ALA A 74 10.59 8.59 4.07
C ALA A 74 11.36 8.88 2.76
N ALA A 75 12.61 9.35 2.89
CA ALA A 75 13.48 9.65 1.74
C ALA A 75 13.58 8.47 0.76
N LEU A 76 13.67 7.25 1.29
CA LEU A 76 13.66 6.02 0.50
C LEU A 76 12.45 5.92 -0.46
N ILE A 77 11.26 6.35 -0.03
CA ILE A 77 10.05 6.27 -0.86
C ILE A 77 10.08 7.36 -1.94
N LYS A 78 10.63 8.53 -1.62
CA LYS A 78 10.84 9.61 -2.58
C LYS A 78 11.81 9.16 -3.68
N GLU A 79 12.95 8.58 -3.32
CA GLU A 79 13.95 8.06 -4.25
C GLU A 79 13.39 6.92 -5.12
N LEU A 80 12.60 6.02 -4.53
CA LEU A 80 11.91 4.97 -5.27
C LEU A 80 10.94 5.57 -6.29
N CYS A 81 10.11 6.53 -5.89
CA CYS A 81 9.19 7.19 -6.80
C CYS A 81 9.94 7.90 -7.94
N GLU A 82 11.05 8.57 -7.66
CA GLU A 82 11.89 9.20 -8.69
C GLU A 82 12.50 8.17 -9.64
N SER A 83 12.97 7.03 -9.13
CA SER A 83 13.59 5.97 -9.94
C SER A 83 12.63 5.29 -10.92
N PHE A 84 11.34 5.23 -10.59
CA PHE A 84 10.30 4.62 -11.41
C PHE A 84 9.41 5.64 -12.14
N ASP A 85 9.80 6.92 -12.13
CA ASP A 85 9.02 8.04 -12.69
C ASP A 85 7.56 8.10 -12.18
N ILE A 86 7.38 7.85 -10.88
CA ILE A 86 6.08 7.83 -10.20
C ILE A 86 5.84 9.16 -9.51
N ARG A 87 4.75 9.86 -9.88
CA ARG A 87 4.34 11.07 -9.17
C ARG A 87 3.72 10.75 -7.81
N LYS A 88 4.45 11.02 -6.74
CA LYS A 88 3.95 10.87 -5.35
C LYS A 88 2.93 11.97 -5.02
N THR A 89 1.80 11.57 -4.45
CA THR A 89 0.75 12.45 -3.91
C THR A 89 0.29 11.95 -2.55
N ARG A 90 -0.34 12.81 -1.74
CA ARG A 90 -0.79 12.46 -0.38
C ARG A 90 -2.14 13.06 -0.03
N THR A 91 -2.86 12.46 0.91
CA THR A 91 -4.09 13.04 1.47
C THR A 91 -3.78 14.32 2.25
N THR A 92 -4.78 15.20 2.36
CA THR A 92 -4.75 16.25 3.38
C THR A 92 -4.98 15.61 4.77
N PRO A 93 -4.42 16.17 5.85
CA PRO A 93 -4.47 15.56 7.20
C PRO A 93 -5.87 15.21 7.73
N LEU A 94 -6.93 15.75 7.11
CA LEU A 94 -8.32 15.64 7.57
C LEU A 94 -9.26 14.87 6.61
N HIS A 95 -8.73 14.20 5.58
CA HIS A 95 -9.56 13.50 4.58
C HIS A 95 -9.00 12.12 4.23
N LEU A 96 -9.30 11.13 5.06
CA LEU A 96 -9.21 9.71 4.72
C LEU A 96 -10.61 9.21 4.36
N GLN A 97 -11.12 9.58 3.18
CA GLN A 97 -12.29 8.90 2.63
C GLN A 97 -11.80 7.63 1.93
N PHE A 98 -11.93 6.50 2.63
CA PHE A 98 -11.90 5.20 1.97
C PHE A 98 -13.23 5.00 1.25
N ASP A 99 -13.17 4.65 -0.03
CA ASP A 99 -14.33 4.18 -0.78
C ASP A 99 -14.89 2.94 -0.06
N GLY A 100 -16.22 2.77 0.02
CA GLY A 100 -16.84 1.64 0.74
C GLY A 100 -16.42 0.26 0.18
N LEU A 101 -15.93 0.22 -1.07
CA LEU A 101 -15.29 -0.95 -1.66
C LEU A 101 -13.95 -1.29 -1.00
N VAL A 102 -13.17 -0.29 -0.60
CA VAL A 102 -11.88 -0.45 0.10
C VAL A 102 -12.11 -1.01 1.50
N GLU A 103 -13.13 -0.54 2.22
CA GLU A 103 -13.46 -1.07 3.55
C GLU A 103 -13.88 -2.54 3.49
N ARG A 104 -14.70 -2.92 2.50
CA ARG A 104 -15.06 -4.33 2.28
C ARG A 104 -13.84 -5.17 1.89
N PHE A 105 -12.97 -4.65 1.03
CA PHE A 105 -11.73 -5.33 0.68
C PHE A 105 -10.87 -5.57 1.93
N HIS A 106 -10.71 -4.56 2.79
CA HIS A 106 -9.97 -4.69 4.04
C HIS A 106 -10.53 -5.81 4.95
N GLN A 107 -11.86 -5.95 5.03
CA GLN A 107 -12.47 -7.07 5.75
C GLN A 107 -12.09 -8.43 5.16
N TYR A 108 -12.16 -8.60 3.83
CA TYR A 108 -11.79 -9.86 3.17
C TYR A 108 -10.28 -10.15 3.26
N SER A 109 -9.41 -9.16 3.08
CA SER A 109 -7.95 -9.32 3.19
C SER A 109 -7.53 -9.72 4.59
N THR A 110 -8.20 -9.17 5.61
CA THR A 110 -7.98 -9.56 7.01
C THR A 110 -8.24 -11.06 7.20
N ILE A 111 -9.31 -11.60 6.61
CA ILE A 111 -9.63 -13.04 6.67
C ILE A 111 -8.54 -13.88 5.99
N GLN A 112 -7.98 -13.44 4.88
CA GLN A 112 -6.92 -14.19 4.18
C GLN A 112 -5.57 -14.16 4.92
N MET A 113 -5.30 -13.13 5.74
CA MET A 113 -4.09 -13.09 6.56
C MET A 113 -4.05 -14.17 7.66
N PHE A 114 -5.22 -14.70 8.05
CA PHE A 114 -5.39 -15.74 9.07
C PHE A 114 -5.60 -17.16 8.53
N LYS A 115 -5.49 -17.35 7.21
CA LYS A 115 -5.46 -18.67 6.58
C LYS A 115 -4.03 -19.02 6.17
#